data_AF-A0A0A9YAS1-F1
#
_entry.id   AF-A0A0A9YAS1-F1
#
_cell.length_a   1.000
_cell.length_b   1.000
_cell.length_c   1.000
_cell.angle_alpha   90.00
_cell.angle_beta   90.00
_cell.angle_gamma   90.00
#
_symmetry.space_group_name_H-M   'P 1'
#
loop_
_entity.id
_entity.type
_entity.pdbx_description
1 polymer ?
#
loop_
_entity_poly.entity_id
_entity_poly.type
_entity_poly.pdbx_seq_one_letter_code
_entity_poly.pdbx_strand_id
1 'polypeptide(L)'
;MSKFSSQDSDSSKNGSRVNSESNTNEEYAKGDGKLGFSNHPAQLYKILPPQIRRRIKALKKLQVESVRIEAEFFAEVHKLECKYNQLYSGIYQKRRAFVTGETEPNDQDCDFTLDASLDGVAEGGNEQGFSPFGAVDANTKGIPYFWLTIFKNVDLLNDMVEPHDEPVLKHLTDIEVEFLENDPMGFVLKFVFSPNEFFSNPVLTKYYEMRCKPDEEDPFSFEGPEIIKCKGCTIDWYKNKNVTKKTVKKRQKHKTQGTVRTVSKTVKNDSFFNFFDPPQVSDDENEDVDAEIQAILTSDFEIGHYIRERIVPHAVLYFTGEALEEEEDLEEEEEEDDDELSEDSDENESVVLCKDSKNNQQAPECKQQ
;
A
#
# COMPACT_ATOMS: atom_id res chain seq x y z
N MET A 1 -44.70 -50.54 1.27
CA MET A 1 -45.82 -49.89 1.99
C MET A 1 -45.60 -48.39 1.86
N SER A 2 -46.40 -47.51 1.25
CA SER A 2 -47.68 -47.51 0.53
C SER A 2 -47.63 -46.22 -0.31
N LYS A 3 -47.52 -46.26 -1.65
CA LYS A 3 -48.55 -46.00 -2.69
C LYS A 3 -49.61 -44.92 -2.37
N PHE A 4 -49.75 -43.97 -3.32
CA PHE A 4 -50.94 -43.34 -3.98
C PHE A 4 -50.64 -41.85 -4.25
N SER A 5 -50.93 -41.19 -5.39
CA SER A 5 -51.54 -41.56 -6.68
C SER A 5 -51.36 -40.38 -7.64
N SER A 6 -51.01 -40.65 -8.90
CA SER A 6 -51.30 -39.77 -10.04
C SER A 6 -52.79 -39.81 -10.38
N GLN A 7 -53.31 -38.73 -10.96
CA GLN A 7 -54.42 -38.79 -11.92
C GLN A 7 -54.21 -37.70 -12.98
N ASP A 8 -53.93 -38.17 -14.20
CA ASP A 8 -54.17 -37.45 -15.45
C ASP A 8 -55.67 -37.48 -15.77
N SER A 9 -56.17 -36.45 -16.44
CA SER A 9 -57.23 -36.61 -17.43
C SER A 9 -57.09 -35.58 -18.55
N ASP A 10 -57.12 -36.14 -19.75
CA ASP A 10 -56.76 -35.63 -21.06
C ASP A 10 -57.90 -34.87 -21.76
N SER A 11 -57.53 -34.23 -22.88
CA SER A 11 -58.29 -34.07 -24.13
C SER A 11 -59.09 -32.77 -24.39
N SER A 12 -58.56 -31.90 -25.26
CA SER A 12 -58.86 -31.94 -26.72
C SER A 12 -58.67 -30.59 -27.44
N LYS A 13 -57.78 -30.64 -28.43
CA LYS A 13 -57.73 -29.96 -29.75
C LYS A 13 -58.78 -28.88 -30.07
N ASN A 14 -58.28 -27.73 -30.55
CA ASN A 14 -58.73 -27.22 -31.85
C ASN A 14 -57.65 -26.36 -32.52
N GLY A 15 -57.27 -26.75 -33.74
CA GLY A 15 -56.42 -25.94 -34.60
C GLY A 15 -57.28 -25.12 -35.56
N SER A 16 -56.80 -23.95 -35.96
CA SER A 16 -57.10 -23.36 -37.26
C SER A 16 -55.99 -22.40 -37.64
N ARG A 17 -55.33 -22.75 -38.75
CA ARG A 17 -54.36 -21.99 -39.52
C ARG A 17 -55.12 -21.39 -40.70
N VAL A 18 -55.12 -20.08 -40.87
CA VAL A 18 -55.28 -19.42 -42.18
C VAL A 18 -54.42 -18.16 -42.20
N ASN A 19 -53.58 -18.07 -43.24
CA ASN A 19 -52.73 -16.96 -43.62
C ASN A 19 -53.51 -15.69 -43.99
N SER A 20 -52.90 -14.53 -43.79
CA SER A 20 -52.90 -13.48 -44.81
C SER A 20 -51.65 -12.60 -44.66
N GLU A 21 -50.76 -12.70 -45.64
CA GLU A 21 -49.65 -11.80 -45.91
C GLU A 21 -50.15 -10.39 -46.19
N SER A 22 -49.42 -9.35 -45.78
CA SER A 22 -48.89 -8.32 -46.68
C SER A 22 -48.10 -7.24 -45.96
N ASN A 23 -46.85 -7.15 -46.39
CA ASN A 23 -46.10 -5.93 -46.72
C ASN A 23 -45.45 -5.06 -45.63
N THR A 24 -44.11 -5.24 -45.59
CA THR A 24 -43.07 -4.22 -45.79
C THR A 24 -42.97 -3.07 -44.78
N ASN A 25 -41.93 -3.12 -43.96
CA ASN A 25 -40.84 -2.15 -44.05
C ASN A 25 -39.59 -2.72 -43.36
N GLU A 26 -38.81 -3.46 -44.15
CA GLU A 26 -37.36 -3.53 -43.97
C GLU A 26 -36.79 -2.17 -44.37
N GLU A 27 -36.30 -1.41 -43.40
CA GLU A 27 -35.29 -0.39 -43.66
C GLU A 27 -34.05 -0.81 -42.88
N TYR A 28 -33.27 -1.69 -43.51
CA TYR A 28 -31.90 -1.98 -43.10
C TYR A 28 -31.11 -0.67 -43.19
N ALA A 29 -30.82 -0.09 -42.03
CA ALA A 29 -29.86 0.99 -41.91
C ALA A 29 -28.49 0.47 -42.38
N LYS A 30 -28.16 0.80 -43.63
CA LYS A 30 -26.78 0.91 -44.10
C LYS A 30 -26.05 1.89 -43.19
N GLY A 31 -24.95 1.43 -42.62
CA GLY A 31 -24.07 2.24 -41.80
C GLY A 31 -22.82 1.44 -41.45
N ASP A 32 -21.98 1.16 -42.46
CA ASP A 32 -20.55 1.02 -42.22
C ASP A 32 -20.08 2.32 -41.57
N GLY A 33 -19.90 2.24 -40.26
CA GLY A 33 -19.46 3.34 -39.43
C GLY A 33 -18.72 2.72 -38.27
N LYS A 34 -17.40 2.64 -38.43
CA LYS A 34 -16.39 2.56 -37.36
C LYS A 34 -17.04 3.02 -36.05
N LEU A 35 -17.26 2.12 -35.10
CA LEU A 35 -17.75 2.44 -33.75
C LEU A 35 -16.64 3.23 -33.04
N GLY A 36 -16.40 4.45 -33.49
CA GLY A 36 -15.66 5.45 -32.79
C GLY A 36 -16.53 5.86 -31.61
N PHE A 37 -16.40 5.15 -30.49
CA PHE A 37 -16.90 5.60 -29.20
C PHE A 37 -16.05 6.79 -28.75
N SER A 38 -16.13 7.91 -29.47
CA SER A 38 -15.56 9.20 -29.08
C SER A 38 -16.54 10.04 -28.24
N ASN A 39 -17.53 9.39 -27.63
CA ASN A 39 -18.41 10.02 -26.64
C ASN A 39 -17.95 9.57 -25.25
N HIS A 40 -17.65 10.53 -24.39
CA HIS A 40 -17.32 10.29 -22.99
C HIS A 40 -18.36 9.33 -22.36
N PRO A 41 -17.95 8.28 -21.60
CA PRO A 41 -18.85 7.23 -21.10
C PRO A 41 -20.12 7.72 -20.39
N ALA A 42 -20.03 8.86 -19.68
CA ALA A 42 -21.15 9.50 -19.00
C ALA A 42 -22.23 10.06 -19.96
N GLN A 43 -21.88 10.40 -21.20
CA GLN A 43 -22.80 10.90 -22.21
C GLN A 43 -23.63 9.77 -22.83
N LEU A 44 -23.06 8.56 -22.93
CA LEU A 44 -23.75 7.37 -23.42
C LEU A 44 -25.00 7.08 -22.58
N TYR A 45 -24.91 7.18 -21.25
CA TYR A 45 -26.06 6.95 -20.36
C TYR A 45 -27.25 7.88 -20.64
N LYS A 46 -26.98 9.15 -21.02
CA LYS A 46 -28.02 10.16 -21.26
C LYS A 46 -28.80 9.90 -22.55
N ILE A 47 -28.16 9.32 -23.56
CA ILE A 47 -28.79 9.02 -24.86
C ILE A 47 -29.55 7.69 -24.89
N LEU A 48 -29.41 6.84 -23.86
CA LEU A 48 -30.12 5.55 -23.80
C LEU A 48 -31.63 5.72 -23.56
N PRO A 49 -32.50 4.90 -24.19
CA PRO A 49 -33.95 4.89 -23.92
C PRO A 49 -34.31 4.69 -22.43
N PRO A 50 -35.46 5.21 -21.96
CA PRO A 50 -35.90 5.10 -20.56
C PRO A 50 -35.92 3.65 -20.03
N GLN A 51 -36.31 2.68 -20.86
CA GLN A 51 -36.36 1.27 -20.50
C GLN A 51 -34.95 0.71 -20.23
N ILE A 52 -33.96 1.10 -21.04
CA ILE A 52 -32.57 0.68 -20.85
C ILE A 52 -31.98 1.34 -19.61
N ARG A 53 -32.22 2.65 -19.39
CA ARG A 53 -31.79 3.33 -18.15
C ARG A 53 -32.38 2.70 -16.89
N ARG A 54 -33.64 2.25 -16.94
CA ARG A 54 -34.27 1.51 -15.83
C ARG A 54 -33.57 0.17 -15.56
N ARG A 55 -33.18 -0.56 -16.61
CA ARG A 55 -32.38 -1.80 -16.47
C ARG A 55 -31.02 -1.50 -15.83
N ILE A 56 -30.31 -0.47 -16.29
CA ILE A 56 -29.02 -0.08 -15.70
C ILE A 56 -29.16 0.34 -14.23
N LYS A 57 -30.22 1.09 -13.86
CA LYS A 57 -30.49 1.40 -12.45
C LYS A 57 -30.73 0.15 -11.61
N ALA A 58 -31.42 -0.85 -12.15
CA ALA A 58 -31.60 -2.13 -11.48
C ALA A 58 -30.26 -2.88 -11.33
N LEU A 59 -29.40 -2.86 -12.36
CA LEU A 59 -28.05 -3.43 -12.28
C LEU A 59 -27.18 -2.72 -11.22
N LYS A 60 -27.23 -1.38 -11.14
CA LYS A 60 -26.53 -0.64 -10.08
C LYS A 60 -27.01 -1.04 -8.68
N LYS A 61 -28.32 -1.28 -8.50
CA LYS A 61 -28.84 -1.77 -7.23
C LYS A 61 -28.31 -3.17 -6.89
N LEU A 62 -28.27 -4.08 -7.87
CA LEU A 62 -27.66 -5.40 -7.68
C LEU A 62 -26.18 -5.30 -7.33
N GLN A 63 -25.46 -4.36 -7.93
CA GLN A 63 -24.05 -4.12 -7.60
C GLN A 63 -23.87 -3.67 -6.13
N VAL A 64 -24.76 -2.82 -5.61
CA VAL A 64 -24.75 -2.46 -4.17
C VAL A 64 -25.02 -3.68 -3.28
N GLU A 65 -25.89 -4.60 -3.71
CA GLU A 65 -26.11 -5.87 -3.00
C GLU A 65 -24.84 -6.75 -3.00
N SER A 66 -24.11 -6.81 -4.12
CA SER A 66 -22.81 -7.49 -4.18
C SER A 66 -21.78 -6.87 -3.23
N VAL A 67 -21.66 -5.54 -3.21
CA VAL A 67 -20.72 -4.83 -2.33
C VAL A 67 -21.01 -5.09 -0.85
N ARG A 68 -22.29 -5.22 -0.46
CA ARG A 68 -22.63 -5.58 0.93
C ARG A 68 -22.15 -6.98 1.32
N ILE A 69 -22.28 -7.94 0.41
CA ILE A 69 -21.78 -9.31 0.63
C ILE A 69 -20.25 -9.29 0.71
N GLU A 70 -19.58 -8.49 -0.12
CA GLU A 70 -18.13 -8.32 -0.07
C GLU A 70 -17.65 -7.72 1.25
N ALA A 71 -18.35 -6.72 1.79
CA ALA A 71 -18.07 -6.18 3.12
C ALA A 71 -18.24 -7.24 4.23
N GLU A 72 -19.26 -8.10 4.14
CA GLU A 72 -19.43 -9.23 5.07
C GLU A 72 -18.28 -10.23 4.96
N PHE A 73 -17.83 -10.55 3.73
CA PHE A 73 -16.68 -11.41 3.49
C PHE A 73 -15.42 -10.88 4.18
N PHE A 74 -15.08 -9.61 3.96
CA PHE A 74 -13.90 -9.00 4.58
C PHE A 74 -14.01 -8.90 6.11
N ALA A 75 -15.21 -8.68 6.64
CA ALA A 75 -15.44 -8.73 8.09
C ALA A 75 -15.21 -10.14 8.67
N GLU A 76 -15.50 -11.21 7.91
CA GLU A 76 -15.15 -12.58 8.30
C GLU A 76 -13.65 -12.86 8.17
N VAL A 77 -12.99 -12.34 7.14
CA VAL A 77 -11.53 -12.40 6.98
C VAL A 77 -10.83 -11.76 8.17
N HIS A 78 -11.25 -10.57 8.63
CA HIS A 78 -10.65 -9.92 9.80
C HIS A 78 -10.78 -10.76 11.08
N LYS A 79 -11.92 -11.44 11.29
CA LYS A 79 -12.08 -12.38 12.42
C LYS A 79 -11.12 -13.56 12.29
N LEU A 80 -10.90 -14.02 11.06
CA LEU A 80 -9.94 -15.09 10.78
C LEU A 80 -8.51 -14.62 11.08
N GLU A 81 -8.12 -13.42 10.64
CA GLU A 81 -6.84 -12.78 10.96
C GLU A 81 -6.64 -12.69 12.48
N CYS A 82 -7.64 -12.20 13.22
CA CYS A 82 -7.61 -12.14 14.69
C CYS A 82 -7.34 -13.52 15.31
N LYS A 83 -8.01 -14.56 14.81
CA LYS A 83 -7.81 -15.94 15.29
C LYS A 83 -6.40 -16.46 14.99
N TYR A 84 -5.88 -16.25 13.79
CA TYR A 84 -4.56 -16.76 13.41
C TYR A 84 -3.42 -15.96 14.03
N ASN A 85 -3.60 -14.65 14.26
CA ASN A 85 -2.64 -13.84 15.02
C ASN A 85 -2.39 -14.42 16.43
N GLN A 86 -3.43 -14.96 17.09
CA GLN A 86 -3.27 -15.65 18.38
C GLN A 86 -2.40 -16.91 18.26
N LEU A 87 -2.45 -17.62 17.13
CA LEU A 87 -1.61 -18.79 16.87
C LEU A 87 -0.16 -18.39 16.58
N TYR A 88 0.06 -17.28 15.87
CA TYR A 88 1.39 -16.73 15.61
C TYR A 88 2.06 -16.16 16.87
N SER A 89 1.29 -15.73 17.87
CA SER A 89 1.82 -15.11 19.08
C SER A 89 2.94 -15.90 19.76
N GLY A 90 2.81 -17.23 19.85
CA GLY A 90 3.85 -18.09 20.44
C GLY A 90 5.14 -18.15 19.60
N ILE A 91 5.00 -18.09 18.27
CA ILE A 91 6.13 -18.06 17.34
C ILE A 91 6.86 -16.71 17.47
N TYR A 92 6.13 -15.60 17.48
CA TYR A 92 6.73 -14.26 17.62
C TYR A 92 7.35 -14.04 19.00
N GLN A 93 6.76 -14.59 20.07
CA GLN A 93 7.39 -14.58 21.40
C GLN A 93 8.72 -15.37 21.40
N LYS A 94 8.77 -16.52 20.72
CA LYS A 94 10.01 -17.29 20.58
C LYS A 94 11.05 -16.55 19.75
N ARG A 95 10.65 -15.90 18.64
CA ARG A 95 11.52 -15.00 17.86
C ARG A 95 12.09 -13.89 18.75
N ARG A 96 11.25 -13.19 19.52
CA ARG A 96 11.68 -12.16 20.48
C ARG A 96 12.69 -12.71 21.48
N ALA A 97 12.47 -13.92 22.01
CA ALA A 97 13.38 -14.54 22.96
C ALA A 97 14.78 -14.81 22.37
N PHE A 98 14.85 -15.22 21.10
CA PHE A 98 16.11 -15.40 20.38
C PHE A 98 16.77 -14.07 20.03
N VAL A 99 16.02 -13.12 19.47
CA VAL A 99 16.52 -11.78 19.10
C VAL A 99 17.10 -11.05 20.32
N THR A 100 16.49 -11.18 21.49
CA THR A 100 16.97 -10.56 22.73
C THR A 100 17.99 -11.39 23.51
N GLY A 101 18.22 -12.65 23.10
CA GLY A 101 19.04 -13.62 23.83
C GLY A 101 18.47 -13.98 25.21
N GLU A 102 17.16 -13.84 25.42
CA GLU A 102 16.48 -14.37 26.61
C GLU A 102 16.53 -15.91 26.63
N THR A 103 16.59 -16.55 25.46
CA THR A 103 16.75 -18.00 25.28
C THR A 103 17.71 -18.25 24.13
N GLU A 104 18.59 -19.25 24.26
CA GLU A 104 19.45 -19.70 23.16
C GLU A 104 18.75 -20.79 22.34
N PRO A 105 18.86 -20.79 21.00
CA PRO A 105 18.36 -21.87 20.15
C PRO A 105 19.01 -23.22 20.50
N ASN A 106 18.24 -24.30 20.38
CA ASN A 106 18.77 -25.67 20.46
C ASN A 106 18.96 -26.28 19.06
N ASP A 107 19.59 -27.46 18.98
CA ASP A 107 19.86 -28.14 17.70
C ASP A 107 18.60 -28.37 16.84
N GLN A 108 17.43 -28.59 17.44
CA GLN A 108 16.17 -28.74 16.70
C GLN A 108 15.62 -27.41 16.19
N ASP A 109 15.87 -26.32 16.93
CA ASP A 109 15.49 -24.98 16.48
C ASP A 109 16.31 -24.55 15.25
N CYS A 110 17.54 -25.05 15.14
CA CYS A 110 18.45 -24.81 14.03
C CYS A 110 18.36 -25.87 12.91
N ASP A 111 17.53 -26.91 13.05
CA ASP A 111 17.33 -27.95 12.03
C ASP A 111 16.42 -27.42 10.91
N PHE A 112 16.98 -26.51 10.08
CA PHE A 112 16.30 -25.89 8.95
C PHE A 112 16.90 -26.37 7.63
N THR A 113 16.16 -27.17 6.87
CA THR A 113 16.68 -27.92 5.71
C THR A 113 16.52 -27.21 4.36
N LEU A 114 15.86 -26.06 4.32
CA LEU A 114 15.59 -25.33 3.08
C LEU A 114 16.75 -24.43 2.67
N ASP A 115 17.69 -24.17 3.58
CA ASP A 115 18.80 -23.25 3.38
C ASP A 115 20.14 -23.94 3.55
N ALA A 116 20.50 -24.73 2.53
CA ALA A 116 21.85 -25.30 2.42
C ALA A 116 22.90 -24.24 2.04
N SER A 117 22.48 -23.00 1.74
CA SER A 117 23.33 -21.87 1.35
C SER A 117 23.98 -21.18 2.55
N LEU A 118 23.31 -21.10 3.71
CA LEU A 118 23.88 -20.50 4.92
C LEU A 118 24.98 -21.34 5.60
N ASP A 119 25.00 -22.65 5.38
CA ASP A 119 26.07 -23.55 5.86
C ASP A 119 27.37 -23.39 5.05
N GLY A 120 27.32 -22.69 3.92
CA GLY A 120 28.47 -22.24 3.17
C GLY A 120 29.20 -21.15 3.95
N VAL A 121 30.30 -21.51 4.63
CA VAL A 121 31.29 -20.55 5.12
C VAL A 121 31.49 -19.49 4.04
N ALA A 122 31.28 -18.21 4.37
CA ALA A 122 31.61 -17.09 3.50
C ALA A 122 33.10 -17.19 3.10
N GLU A 123 33.39 -17.91 2.02
CA GLU A 123 34.72 -18.03 1.46
C GLU A 123 35.03 -16.71 0.76
N GLY A 124 35.69 -15.81 1.49
CA GLY A 124 36.45 -14.73 0.88
C GLY A 124 35.64 -13.50 0.46
N GLY A 125 35.15 -12.75 1.44
CA GLY A 125 34.83 -11.34 1.26
C GLY A 125 35.68 -10.50 2.20
N ASN A 126 36.87 -10.08 1.76
CA ASN A 126 37.57 -8.97 2.40
C ASN A 126 36.89 -7.67 1.95
N GLU A 127 35.62 -7.51 2.28
CA GLU A 127 34.92 -6.26 2.13
C GLU A 127 35.18 -5.46 3.40
N GLN A 128 35.83 -4.31 3.27
CA GLN A 128 35.80 -3.26 4.29
C GLN A 128 34.39 -2.64 4.36
N GLY A 129 33.36 -3.49 4.42
CA GLY A 129 31.97 -3.13 4.62
C GLY A 129 31.75 -2.79 6.08
N PHE A 130 31.03 -1.70 6.32
CA PHE A 130 30.61 -1.28 7.64
C PHE A 130 29.80 -2.42 8.28
N SER A 131 30.31 -3.06 9.35
CA SER A 131 29.43 -3.87 10.21
C SER A 131 28.58 -2.88 11.02
N PRO A 132 27.27 -2.77 10.77
CA PRO A 132 26.40 -1.88 11.56
C PRO A 132 26.34 -2.31 13.05
N PHE A 133 26.78 -3.53 13.34
CA PHE A 133 26.80 -4.15 14.67
C PHE A 133 28.08 -3.87 15.47
N GLY A 134 29.12 -3.28 14.86
CA GLY A 134 30.44 -3.19 15.47
C GLY A 134 31.11 -4.57 15.58
N ALA A 135 31.94 -4.76 16.61
CA ALA A 135 32.57 -6.07 16.87
C ALA A 135 31.57 -6.98 17.59
N VAL A 136 31.05 -7.98 16.88
CA VAL A 136 30.29 -9.09 17.45
C VAL A 136 31.23 -10.28 17.68
N ASP A 137 31.10 -10.92 18.83
CA ASP A 137 31.82 -12.15 19.18
C ASP A 137 30.88 -13.24 19.71
N ALA A 138 31.41 -14.43 19.98
CA ALA A 138 30.63 -15.59 20.43
C ALA A 138 29.88 -15.40 21.75
N ASN A 139 30.17 -14.34 22.53
CA ASN A 139 29.47 -13.99 23.76
C ASN A 139 28.44 -12.87 23.55
N THR A 140 28.23 -12.42 22.31
CA THR A 140 27.20 -11.45 21.97
C THR A 140 25.85 -12.04 22.30
N LYS A 141 25.08 -11.33 23.14
CA LYS A 141 23.76 -11.80 23.57
C LYS A 141 22.72 -11.47 22.50
N GLY A 142 21.99 -12.49 22.04
CA GLY A 142 20.93 -12.33 21.04
C GLY A 142 21.46 -11.83 19.69
N ILE A 143 20.59 -11.13 18.95
CA ILE A 143 20.90 -10.53 17.65
C ILE A 143 20.87 -9.01 17.81
N PRO A 144 22.02 -8.33 17.98
CA PRO A 144 22.06 -6.88 18.16
C PRO A 144 21.37 -6.16 17.01
N TYR A 145 20.61 -5.11 17.35
CA TYR A 145 20.05 -4.17 16.38
C TYR A 145 19.13 -4.79 15.31
N PHE A 146 18.61 -6.00 15.53
CA PHE A 146 17.75 -6.73 14.58
C PHE A 146 16.70 -5.83 13.89
N TRP A 147 15.87 -5.12 14.66
CA TRP A 147 14.85 -4.23 14.10
C TRP A 147 15.43 -2.97 13.46
N LEU A 148 16.50 -2.38 14.01
CA LEU A 148 17.16 -1.24 13.37
C LEU A 148 17.74 -1.63 12.01
N THR A 149 18.31 -2.83 11.88
CA THR A 149 18.78 -3.35 10.60
C THR A 149 17.64 -3.48 9.60
N ILE A 150 16.49 -4.05 9.99
CA ILE A 150 15.31 -4.09 9.13
C ILE A 150 14.87 -2.69 8.69
N PHE A 151 14.84 -1.72 9.63
CA PHE A 151 14.52 -0.33 9.31
C PHE A 151 15.52 0.33 8.35
N LYS A 152 16.76 -0.14 8.30
CA LYS A 152 17.78 0.37 7.37
C LYS A 152 17.77 -0.34 6.02
N ASN A 153 17.35 -1.60 6.01
CA ASN A 153 17.28 -2.42 4.80
C ASN A 153 16.05 -2.05 3.95
N VAL A 154 14.91 -1.73 4.60
CA VAL A 154 13.66 -1.43 3.91
C VAL A 154 13.57 0.06 3.61
N ASP A 155 13.58 0.42 2.32
CA ASP A 155 13.61 1.81 1.85
C ASP A 155 12.51 2.69 2.45
N LEU A 156 11.26 2.21 2.43
CA LEU A 156 10.11 2.93 3.01
C LEU A 156 10.33 3.30 4.49
N LEU A 157 10.99 2.44 5.27
CA LEU A 157 11.29 2.70 6.68
C LEU A 157 12.56 3.53 6.85
N ASN A 158 13.57 3.30 6.01
CA ASN A 158 14.87 3.97 6.08
C ASN A 158 14.72 5.48 5.82
N ASP A 159 13.85 5.86 4.88
CA ASP A 159 13.50 7.26 4.58
C ASP A 159 12.91 8.01 5.78
N MET A 160 12.31 7.30 6.73
CA MET A 160 11.80 7.90 7.96
C MET A 160 12.87 8.08 9.05
N VAL A 161 13.98 7.34 8.97
CA VAL A 161 14.98 7.21 10.05
C VAL A 161 16.11 8.20 9.84
N GLU A 162 16.21 9.15 10.77
CA GLU A 162 17.32 10.09 10.78
C GLU A 162 18.51 9.55 11.59
N PRO A 163 19.76 10.04 11.35
CA PRO A 163 20.95 9.54 12.06
C PRO A 163 20.91 9.65 13.58
N HIS A 164 20.08 10.56 14.10
CA HIS A 164 19.91 10.80 15.53
C HIS A 164 18.82 9.92 16.16
N ASP A 165 18.02 9.22 15.36
CA ASP A 165 17.05 8.22 15.80
C ASP A 165 17.71 6.85 16.01
N GLU A 166 18.76 6.52 15.25
CA GLU A 166 19.45 5.23 15.32
C GLU A 166 19.86 4.84 16.76
N PRO A 167 20.48 5.71 17.59
CA PRO A 167 20.82 5.36 18.96
C PRO A 167 19.61 4.98 19.82
N VAL A 168 18.42 5.50 19.49
CA VAL A 168 17.16 5.18 20.18
C VAL A 168 16.61 3.84 19.65
N LEU A 169 16.61 3.63 18.34
CA LEU A 169 16.16 2.40 17.68
C LEU A 169 17.04 1.19 18.00
N LYS A 170 18.31 1.38 18.39
CA LYS A 170 19.15 0.31 18.96
C LYS A 170 18.53 -0.37 20.19
N HIS A 171 17.60 0.30 20.87
CA HIS A 171 16.88 -0.24 22.02
C HIS A 171 15.57 -0.93 21.65
N LEU A 172 15.14 -0.91 20.38
CA LEU A 172 13.93 -1.60 19.91
C LEU A 172 14.17 -3.11 19.90
N THR A 173 13.37 -3.83 20.66
CA THR A 173 13.52 -5.27 20.90
C THR A 173 12.46 -6.11 20.23
N ASP A 174 11.25 -5.57 20.03
CA ASP A 174 10.18 -6.25 19.31
C ASP A 174 9.20 -5.25 18.69
N ILE A 175 8.51 -5.70 17.64
CA ILE A 175 7.34 -5.03 17.08
C ILE A 175 6.22 -6.06 17.06
N GLU A 176 5.16 -5.78 17.82
CA GLU A 176 3.98 -6.64 17.94
C GLU A 176 2.79 -6.00 17.24
N VAL A 177 1.90 -6.83 16.69
CA VAL A 177 0.60 -6.41 16.15
C VAL A 177 -0.51 -6.96 17.03
N GLU A 178 -1.31 -6.06 17.60
CA GLU A 178 -2.55 -6.40 18.30
C GLU A 178 -3.75 -6.05 17.43
N PHE A 179 -4.50 -7.07 16.99
CA PHE A 179 -5.73 -6.88 16.22
C PHE A 179 -6.91 -6.57 17.13
N LEU A 180 -7.75 -5.63 16.69
CA LEU A 180 -8.97 -5.23 17.38
C LEU A 180 -10.16 -5.80 16.62
N GLU A 181 -10.75 -6.87 17.17
CA GLU A 181 -11.81 -7.64 16.51
C GLU A 181 -13.16 -6.90 16.47
N ASN A 182 -13.44 -6.07 17.47
CA ASN A 182 -14.76 -5.44 17.67
C ASN A 182 -14.79 -3.99 17.20
N ASP A 183 -15.98 -3.43 17.06
CA ASP A 183 -16.24 -2.05 16.62
C ASP A 183 -15.69 -1.01 17.63
N PRO A 184 -14.75 -0.13 17.24
CA PRO A 184 -14.18 -0.02 15.88
C PRO A 184 -13.06 -1.04 15.64
N MET A 185 -13.17 -1.77 14.52
CA MET A 185 -12.15 -2.73 14.11
C MET A 185 -10.85 -2.00 13.78
N GLY A 186 -9.72 -2.69 13.87
CA GLY A 186 -8.43 -2.06 13.63
C GLY A 186 -7.28 -2.86 14.17
N PHE A 187 -6.14 -2.19 14.37
CA PHE A 187 -4.96 -2.81 14.95
C PHE A 187 -4.08 -1.79 15.67
N VAL A 188 -3.22 -2.29 16.55
CA VAL A 188 -2.22 -1.51 17.26
C VAL A 188 -0.84 -2.10 17.00
N LEU A 189 0.06 -1.29 16.46
CA LEU A 189 1.48 -1.59 16.42
C LEU A 189 2.10 -1.23 17.78
N LYS A 190 2.81 -2.17 18.39
CA LYS A 190 3.51 -1.99 19.67
C LYS A 190 5.01 -2.14 19.45
N PHE A 191 5.73 -1.04 19.63
CA PHE A 191 7.18 -0.98 19.55
C PHE A 191 7.75 -1.15 20.95
N VAL A 192 8.35 -2.30 21.24
CA VAL A 192 8.82 -2.69 22.56
C VAL A 192 10.28 -2.31 22.72
N PHE A 193 10.59 -1.42 23.66
CA PHE A 193 11.94 -0.95 23.92
C PHE A 193 12.51 -1.54 25.21
N SER A 194 13.78 -1.93 25.14
CA SER A 194 14.59 -2.17 26.34
C SER A 194 14.76 -0.88 27.16
N PRO A 195 15.02 -0.97 28.48
CA PRO A 195 15.37 0.20 29.28
C PRO A 195 16.50 1.00 28.62
N ASN A 196 16.25 2.29 28.40
CA ASN A 196 17.13 3.16 27.62
C ASN A 196 17.26 4.55 28.26
N GLU A 197 18.18 5.35 27.73
CA GLU A 197 18.48 6.69 28.25
C GLU A 197 17.69 7.82 27.59
N PHE A 198 16.72 7.52 26.72
CA PHE A 198 16.00 8.50 25.90
C PHE A 198 14.60 8.82 26.41
N PHE A 199 13.82 7.80 26.78
CA PHE A 199 12.47 7.94 27.32
C PHE A 199 12.14 6.84 28.34
N SER A 200 11.07 7.02 29.11
CA SER A 200 10.63 6.05 30.12
C SER A 200 9.64 5.00 29.62
N ASN A 201 9.03 5.20 28.44
CA ASN A 201 8.03 4.28 27.90
C ASN A 201 8.67 2.92 27.57
N PRO A 202 8.15 1.80 28.11
CA PRO A 202 8.61 0.47 27.70
C PRO A 202 8.04 0.07 26.34
N VAL A 203 6.89 0.63 25.96
CA VAL A 203 6.21 0.35 24.70
C VAL A 203 5.69 1.66 24.13
N LEU A 204 5.97 1.92 22.85
CA LEU A 204 5.32 2.97 22.07
C LEU A 204 4.25 2.34 21.20
N THR A 205 3.07 2.96 21.13
CA THR A 205 1.91 2.39 20.45
C THR A 205 1.43 3.29 19.32
N LYS A 206 1.11 2.68 18.18
CA LYS A 206 0.42 3.33 17.07
C LYS A 206 -0.87 2.57 16.77
N TYR A 207 -2.00 3.23 16.99
CA TYR A 207 -3.34 2.72 16.77
C TYR A 207 -3.84 3.11 15.39
N TYR A 208 -4.47 2.16 14.70
CA TYR A 208 -5.18 2.37 13.44
C TYR A 208 -6.61 1.87 13.56
N GLU A 209 -7.55 2.75 13.25
CA GLU A 209 -8.96 2.44 13.13
C GLU A 209 -9.25 2.06 11.69
N MET A 210 -9.95 0.96 11.49
CA MET A 210 -10.33 0.46 10.18
C MET A 210 -11.84 0.45 10.01
N ARG A 211 -12.28 0.60 8.76
CA ARG A 211 -13.67 0.48 8.35
C ARG A 211 -13.79 -0.63 7.32
N CYS A 212 -14.77 -1.50 7.52
CA CYS A 212 -15.13 -2.56 6.58
C CYS A 212 -16.64 -2.52 6.31
N LYS A 213 -17.14 -1.32 5.99
CA LYS A 213 -18.54 -1.08 5.62
C LYS A 213 -18.56 -0.14 4.43
N PRO A 214 -19.41 -0.37 3.42
CA PRO A 214 -19.56 0.55 2.29
C PRO A 214 -20.14 1.88 2.76
N ASP A 215 -19.73 2.97 2.11
CA ASP A 215 -20.33 4.29 2.29
C ASP A 215 -21.80 4.27 1.81
N GLU A 216 -22.71 4.94 2.53
CA GLU A 216 -24.12 4.99 2.16
C GLU A 216 -24.40 5.91 0.96
N GLU A 217 -23.62 6.98 0.83
CA GLU A 217 -23.71 7.98 -0.24
C GLU A 217 -22.88 7.58 -1.47
N ASP A 218 -21.78 6.85 -1.27
CA ASP A 218 -20.99 6.26 -2.36
C ASP A 218 -20.62 4.77 -2.14
N PRO A 219 -21.59 3.85 -2.22
CA PRO A 219 -21.33 2.43 -1.99
C PRO A 219 -20.42 1.78 -3.05
N PHE A 220 -20.10 2.44 -4.15
CA PHE A 220 -19.25 1.86 -5.19
C PHE A 220 -17.76 2.14 -4.99
N SER A 221 -17.40 2.98 -4.01
CA SER A 221 -16.01 3.24 -3.62
C SER A 221 -15.44 2.20 -2.65
N PHE A 222 -16.25 1.24 -2.21
CA PHE A 222 -15.78 0.18 -1.30
C PHE A 222 -14.83 -0.77 -2.04
N GLU A 223 -13.57 -0.79 -1.62
CA GLU A 223 -12.51 -1.65 -2.18
C GLU A 223 -11.97 -2.67 -1.14
N GLY A 224 -12.59 -2.73 0.04
CA GLY A 224 -12.18 -3.60 1.14
C GLY A 224 -12.03 -2.86 2.47
N PRO A 225 -11.39 -3.48 3.47
CA PRO A 225 -11.05 -2.82 4.73
C PRO A 225 -10.06 -1.68 4.50
N GLU A 226 -10.41 -0.47 4.92
CA GLU A 226 -9.55 0.70 4.81
C GLU A 226 -9.20 1.27 6.20
N ILE A 227 -8.02 1.85 6.32
CA ILE A 227 -7.63 2.62 7.52
C ILE A 227 -8.27 4.01 7.40
N ILE A 228 -9.04 4.39 8.42
CA ILE A 228 -9.79 5.65 8.42
C ILE A 228 -9.26 6.67 9.44
N LYS A 229 -8.59 6.20 10.49
CA LYS A 229 -8.00 7.05 11.52
C LYS A 229 -6.73 6.41 12.06
N CYS A 230 -5.80 7.24 12.49
CA CYS A 230 -4.65 6.79 13.26
C CYS A 230 -4.45 7.64 14.51
N LYS A 231 -3.81 7.04 15.52
CA LYS A 231 -3.46 7.73 16.76
C LYS A 231 -2.15 7.16 17.30
N GLY A 232 -1.17 8.03 17.54
CA GLY A 232 0.05 7.62 18.20
C GLY A 232 -0.03 7.69 19.72
N CYS A 233 1.13 7.75 20.38
CA CYS A 233 1.24 7.87 21.83
C CYS A 233 2.22 8.97 22.23
N THR A 234 1.98 9.57 23.39
CA THR A 234 2.94 10.52 23.97
C THR A 234 4.22 9.79 24.39
N ILE A 235 5.37 10.26 23.89
CA ILE A 235 6.69 9.77 24.28
C ILE A 235 7.20 10.63 25.45
N ASP A 236 7.47 9.99 26.58
CA ASP A 236 7.97 10.57 27.82
C ASP A 236 9.49 10.72 27.78
N TRP A 237 9.95 11.62 26.90
CA TRP A 237 11.37 11.92 26.72
C TRP A 237 12.03 12.42 28.01
N TYR A 238 13.20 11.88 28.33
CA TYR A 238 14.07 12.45 29.34
C TYR A 238 14.63 13.80 28.90
N LYS A 239 15.14 14.55 29.87
CA LYS A 239 15.64 15.91 29.66
C LYS A 239 16.74 15.95 28.59
N ASN A 240 16.54 16.78 27.56
CA ASN A 240 17.45 16.96 26.41
C ASN A 240 17.66 15.71 25.54
N LYS A 241 16.77 14.71 25.62
CA LYS A 241 16.85 13.48 24.81
C LYS A 241 15.79 13.39 23.72
N ASN A 242 14.92 14.40 23.61
CA ASN A 242 13.88 14.45 22.60
C ASN A 242 14.47 14.75 21.21
N VAL A 243 14.50 13.71 20.37
CA VAL A 243 15.01 13.74 18.98
C VAL A 243 14.08 14.46 18.01
N THR A 244 12.76 14.47 18.28
CA THR A 244 11.74 15.17 17.47
C THR A 244 11.81 16.71 17.56
N LYS A 245 12.73 17.26 18.36
CA LYS A 245 12.83 18.70 18.63
C LYS A 245 14.28 19.19 18.57
N LYS A 246 14.52 20.24 17.79
CA LYS A 246 15.83 20.94 17.74
C LYS A 246 15.75 22.34 18.34
N THR A 247 16.79 22.74 19.07
CA THR A 247 16.88 24.07 19.69
C THR A 247 17.69 25.02 18.82
N VAL A 248 17.04 26.03 18.25
CA VAL A 248 17.67 27.05 17.41
C VAL A 248 17.89 28.32 18.22
N LYS A 249 19.15 28.79 18.28
CA LYS A 249 19.52 30.05 18.96
C LYS A 249 19.37 31.23 18.01
N LYS A 250 18.39 32.10 18.22
CA LYS A 250 18.19 33.32 17.44
C LYS A 250 18.71 34.53 18.22
N ARG A 251 19.62 35.29 17.61
CA ARG A 251 20.12 36.56 18.18
C ARG A 251 19.09 37.66 17.93
N GLN A 252 18.56 38.24 19.00
CA GLN A 252 17.61 39.35 18.95
C GLN A 252 18.32 40.62 19.40
N LYS A 253 18.34 41.64 18.55
CA LYS A 253 18.87 42.97 18.88
C LYS A 253 17.72 43.86 19.34
N HIS A 254 17.86 44.45 20.53
CA HIS A 254 16.89 45.39 21.06
C HIS A 254 16.93 46.70 20.25
N LYS A 255 15.81 47.13 19.66
CA LYS A 255 15.74 48.26 18.72
C LYS A 255 16.22 49.60 19.32
N THR A 256 16.02 49.80 20.62
CA THR A 256 16.33 51.08 21.31
C THR A 256 17.60 51.07 22.15
N GLN A 257 18.03 49.93 22.69
CA GLN A 257 19.26 49.85 23.53
C GLN A 257 20.47 49.23 22.82
N GLY A 258 20.30 48.68 21.61
CA GLY A 258 21.39 48.07 20.86
C GLY A 258 21.92 46.73 21.43
N THR A 259 21.52 46.35 22.64
CA THR A 259 21.88 45.10 23.32
C THR A 259 21.37 43.88 22.54
N VAL A 260 22.25 42.89 22.34
CA VAL A 260 21.95 41.63 21.65
C VAL A 260 21.74 40.55 22.70
N ARG A 261 20.52 39.98 22.75
CA ARG A 261 20.21 38.80 23.56
C ARG A 261 20.06 37.58 22.67
N THR A 262 20.53 36.42 23.13
CA THR A 262 20.33 35.15 22.41
C THR A 262 19.09 34.47 23.00
N VAL A 263 18.07 34.28 22.18
CA VAL A 263 16.82 33.60 22.56
C VAL A 263 16.84 32.21 21.91
N SER A 264 16.71 31.15 22.69
CA SER A 264 16.52 29.79 22.19
C SER A 264 15.05 29.56 21.85
N LYS A 265 14.77 29.12 20.61
CA LYS A 265 13.46 28.64 20.18
C LYS A 265 13.57 27.16 19.84
N THR A 266 12.70 26.34 20.42
CA THR A 266 12.56 24.93 20.04
C THR A 266 11.64 24.82 18.83
N VAL A 267 12.03 24.04 17.84
CA VAL A 267 11.26 23.77 16.61
C VAL A 267 11.20 22.26 16.39
N LYS A 268 10.18 21.80 15.64
CA LYS A 268 10.06 20.39 15.22
C LYS A 268 11.30 19.99 14.41
N ASN A 269 11.77 18.78 14.63
CA ASN A 269 12.87 18.16 13.91
C ASN A 269 12.34 16.90 13.24
N ASP A 270 12.81 16.65 12.02
CA ASP A 270 12.51 15.42 11.30
C ASP A 270 13.13 14.26 12.07
N SER A 271 12.36 13.19 12.21
CA SER A 271 12.66 12.06 13.10
C SER A 271 11.57 11.01 12.89
N PHE A 272 11.96 9.73 12.87
CA PHE A 272 11.05 8.59 12.85
C PHE A 272 10.01 8.68 13.97
N PHE A 273 10.39 9.17 15.15
CA PHE A 273 9.50 9.23 16.31
C PHE A 273 8.32 10.22 16.15
N ASN A 274 8.29 11.02 15.09
CA ASN A 274 7.09 11.77 14.70
C ASN A 274 5.96 10.84 14.24
N PHE A 275 6.24 9.59 13.87
CA PHE A 275 5.24 8.56 13.56
C PHE A 275 4.26 8.32 14.72
N PHE A 276 4.67 8.58 15.96
CA PHE A 276 3.82 8.49 17.15
C PHE A 276 3.07 9.80 17.49
N ASP A 277 3.21 10.83 16.67
CA ASP A 277 2.51 12.12 16.79
C ASP A 277 1.89 12.51 15.44
N PRO A 278 0.96 11.69 14.90
CA PRO A 278 0.34 11.95 13.61
C PRO A 278 -0.50 13.23 13.65
N PRO A 279 -0.67 13.92 12.49
CA PRO A 279 -1.55 15.07 12.39
C PRO A 279 -2.95 14.77 12.92
N GLN A 280 -3.54 15.74 13.64
CA GLN A 280 -4.91 15.61 14.13
C GLN A 280 -5.87 16.11 13.05
N VAL A 281 -6.84 15.27 12.67
CA VAL A 281 -7.94 15.63 11.78
C VAL A 281 -9.18 15.86 12.64
N SER A 282 -10.04 16.81 12.25
CA SER A 282 -11.32 17.00 12.93
C SER A 282 -12.23 15.79 12.70
N ASP A 283 -13.10 15.51 13.67
CA ASP A 283 -14.14 14.48 13.52
C ASP A 283 -15.34 14.98 12.68
N ASP A 284 -15.29 16.20 12.15
CA ASP A 284 -16.34 16.74 11.29
C ASP A 284 -16.08 16.34 9.84
N GLU A 285 -16.87 15.38 9.34
CA GLU A 285 -16.79 14.85 7.97
C GLU A 285 -17.03 15.92 6.89
N ASN A 286 -17.51 17.12 7.26
CA ASN A 286 -17.74 18.23 6.33
C ASN A 286 -16.59 19.24 6.27
N GLU A 287 -15.57 19.09 7.12
CA GLU A 287 -14.38 19.94 7.06
C GLU A 287 -13.35 19.35 6.08
N ASP A 288 -13.03 20.10 5.03
CA ASP A 288 -12.00 19.72 4.07
C ASP A 288 -10.64 19.59 4.79
N VAL A 289 -10.05 18.39 4.71
CA VAL A 289 -8.70 18.15 5.21
C VAL A 289 -7.70 18.80 4.24
N ASP A 290 -6.71 19.50 4.79
CA ASP A 290 -5.65 20.09 3.98
C ASP A 290 -4.90 18.98 3.19
N ALA A 291 -4.63 19.22 1.91
CA ALA A 291 -4.01 18.24 1.03
C ALA A 291 -2.64 17.76 1.52
N GLU A 292 -1.87 18.60 2.22
CA GLU A 292 -0.60 18.23 2.82
C GLU A 292 -0.82 17.27 4.01
N ILE A 293 -1.83 17.53 4.84
CA ILE A 293 -2.22 16.63 5.94
C ILE A 293 -2.69 15.29 5.40
N GLN A 294 -3.50 15.31 4.33
CA GLN A 294 -3.99 14.09 3.69
C GLN A 294 -2.83 13.25 3.16
N ALA A 295 -1.87 13.83 2.45
CA ALA A 295 -0.69 13.12 1.94
C ALA A 295 0.15 12.49 3.07
N ILE A 296 0.34 13.21 4.19
CA ILE A 296 1.04 12.68 5.36
C ILE A 296 0.30 11.47 5.96
N LEU A 297 -1.03 11.54 6.05
CA LEU A 297 -1.83 10.43 6.60
C LEU A 297 -1.88 9.23 5.66
N THR A 298 -1.96 9.44 4.34
CA THR A 298 -1.88 8.36 3.36
C THR A 298 -0.57 7.60 3.51
N SER A 299 0.57 8.30 3.55
CA SER A 299 1.87 7.67 3.79
C SER A 299 1.93 6.97 5.16
N ASP A 300 1.37 7.58 6.21
CA ASP A 300 1.31 6.98 7.55
C ASP A 300 0.50 5.66 7.56
N PHE A 301 -0.60 5.60 6.80
CA PHE A 301 -1.45 4.42 6.67
C PHE A 301 -0.75 3.32 5.88
N GLU A 302 -0.07 3.66 4.78
CA GLU A 302 0.74 2.74 3.98
C GLU A 302 1.85 2.11 4.84
N ILE A 303 2.60 2.92 5.59
CA ILE A 303 3.63 2.43 6.52
C ILE A 303 3.02 1.53 7.60
N GLY A 304 1.89 1.94 8.19
CA GLY A 304 1.20 1.16 9.22
C GLY A 304 0.75 -0.21 8.71
N HIS A 305 0.21 -0.24 7.50
CA HIS A 305 -0.21 -1.45 6.81
C HIS A 305 0.99 -2.34 6.45
N TYR A 306 2.05 -1.77 5.87
CA TYR A 306 3.25 -2.50 5.47
C TYR A 306 3.96 -3.13 6.67
N ILE A 307 4.06 -2.42 7.81
CA ILE A 307 4.63 -3.00 9.04
C ILE A 307 3.79 -4.20 9.53
N ARG A 308 2.46 -4.06 9.50
CA ARG A 308 1.52 -5.10 9.95
C ARG A 308 1.57 -6.35 9.06
N GLU A 309 1.51 -6.18 7.73
CA GLU A 309 1.32 -7.27 6.77
C GLU A 309 2.63 -7.89 6.27
N ARG A 310 3.70 -7.11 6.17
CA ARG A 310 4.96 -7.53 5.56
C ARG A 310 6.07 -7.69 6.59
N ILE A 311 6.41 -6.60 7.27
CA ILE A 311 7.58 -6.56 8.17
C ILE A 311 7.44 -7.51 9.35
N VAL A 312 6.34 -7.44 10.12
CA VAL A 312 6.22 -8.26 11.34
C VAL A 312 6.18 -9.76 11.02
N PRO A 313 5.42 -10.24 10.00
CA PRO A 313 5.41 -11.66 9.67
C PRO A 313 6.74 -12.18 9.12
N HIS A 314 7.45 -11.38 8.32
CA HIS A 314 8.66 -11.79 7.59
C HIS A 314 9.95 -11.12 8.09
N ALA A 315 9.97 -10.68 9.35
CA ALA A 315 11.06 -9.86 9.90
C ALA A 315 12.47 -10.44 9.69
N VAL A 316 12.63 -11.76 9.76
CA VAL A 316 13.93 -12.41 9.53
C VAL A 316 14.39 -12.29 8.08
N LEU A 317 13.48 -12.37 7.11
CA LEU A 317 13.78 -12.26 5.68
C LEU A 317 14.17 -10.82 5.30
N TYR A 318 13.53 -9.82 5.90
CA TYR A 318 13.97 -8.43 5.76
C TYR A 318 15.30 -8.13 6.47
N PHE A 319 15.61 -8.88 7.54
CA PHE A 319 16.90 -8.77 8.20
C PHE A 319 18.02 -9.39 7.36
N THR A 320 17.79 -10.53 6.72
CA THR A 320 18.77 -11.22 5.86
C THR A 320 18.87 -10.60 4.47
N GLY A 321 17.81 -9.93 3.99
CA GLY A 321 17.73 -9.28 2.67
C GLY A 321 16.93 -10.07 1.65
N GLU A 322 16.58 -11.33 1.92
CA GLU A 322 15.86 -12.23 1.00
C GLU A 322 14.51 -11.67 0.57
N ALA A 323 13.77 -11.03 1.48
CA ALA A 323 12.47 -10.43 1.15
C ALA A 323 12.59 -9.17 0.26
N LEU A 324 13.77 -8.54 0.20
CA LEU A 324 14.00 -7.39 -0.67
C LEU A 324 14.30 -7.84 -2.10
N GLU A 325 15.11 -8.89 -2.24
CA GLU A 325 15.38 -9.51 -3.55
C GLU A 325 14.08 -9.99 -4.21
N GLU A 326 13.18 -10.62 -3.43
CA GLU A 326 11.85 -11.02 -3.92
C GLU A 326 10.95 -9.83 -4.30
N GLU A 327 11.10 -8.67 -3.65
CA GLU A 327 10.33 -7.46 -3.99
C GLU A 327 10.87 -6.81 -5.28
N GLU A 328 12.19 -6.76 -5.45
CA GLU A 328 12.85 -6.25 -6.66
C GLU A 328 12.52 -7.11 -7.89
N ASP A 329 12.57 -8.44 -7.78
CA ASP A 329 12.25 -9.36 -8.89
C ASP A 329 10.79 -9.18 -9.38
N LEU A 330 9.85 -8.91 -8.47
CA LEU A 330 8.44 -8.68 -8.82
C LEU A 330 8.24 -7.33 -9.53
N GLU A 331 8.99 -6.29 -9.12
CA GLU A 331 8.95 -4.99 -9.78
C GLU A 331 9.54 -5.05 -11.20
N GLU A 332 10.64 -5.81 -11.39
CA GLU A 332 11.24 -6.03 -12.71
C GLU A 332 10.31 -6.81 -13.66
N GLU A 333 9.61 -7.84 -13.17
CA GLU A 333 8.62 -8.59 -13.97
C GLU A 333 7.41 -7.74 -14.39
N GLU A 334 7.03 -6.71 -13.63
CA GLU A 334 5.94 -5.79 -13.99
C GLU A 334 6.35 -4.74 -15.05
N GLU A 335 7.64 -4.40 -15.19
CA GLU A 335 8.13 -3.44 -16.20
C GLU A 335 8.45 -4.07 -17.57
N GLU A 336 8.60 -5.40 -17.68
CA GLU A 336 8.92 -6.07 -18.95
C GLU A 336 7.73 -6.25 -19.92
N ASP A 337 6.49 -5.88 -19.53
CA ASP A 337 5.27 -6.14 -20.33
C ASP A 337 4.82 -4.95 -21.22
N ASP A 338 5.58 -3.84 -21.34
CA ASP A 338 5.18 -2.63 -22.11
C ASP A 338 6.00 -2.35 -23.39
N ASP A 339 6.88 -3.27 -23.84
CA ASP A 339 7.84 -3.00 -24.94
C ASP A 339 7.73 -3.88 -26.21
N GLU A 340 6.53 -4.38 -26.57
CA GLU A 340 6.30 -4.99 -27.89
C GLU A 340 5.12 -4.39 -28.68
N LEU A 341 5.19 -3.10 -29.04
CA LEU A 341 4.52 -2.60 -30.26
C LEU A 341 5.44 -1.69 -31.08
N SER A 342 6.56 -2.25 -31.54
CA SER A 342 7.28 -1.72 -32.70
C SER A 342 6.57 -2.17 -33.98
N GLU A 343 5.61 -1.38 -34.47
CA GLU A 343 5.11 -1.51 -35.83
C GLU A 343 6.17 -0.96 -36.80
N ASP A 344 7.15 -1.79 -37.15
CA ASP A 344 7.97 -1.61 -38.34
C ASP A 344 7.10 -1.91 -39.58
N SER A 345 6.76 -0.87 -40.34
CA SER A 345 6.07 -1.00 -41.63
C SER A 345 6.89 -0.33 -42.71
N ASP A 346 7.87 -1.08 -43.22
CA ASP A 346 8.41 -0.90 -44.56
C ASP A 346 8.08 -2.15 -45.40
N GLU A 347 7.34 -1.97 -46.51
CA GLU A 347 7.75 -2.44 -47.84
C GLU A 347 6.77 -2.05 -48.98
N ASN A 348 7.26 -1.12 -49.82
CA ASN A 348 7.39 -1.17 -51.29
C ASN A 348 6.22 -1.08 -52.31
N GLU A 349 6.31 0.03 -53.07
CA GLU A 349 6.38 0.19 -54.55
C GLU A 349 5.31 -0.38 -55.53
N SER A 350 4.63 0.54 -56.24
CA SER A 350 4.86 0.89 -57.67
C SER A 350 3.55 1.21 -58.43
N VAL A 351 3.46 2.37 -59.11
CA VAL A 351 3.35 2.50 -60.60
C VAL A 351 3.27 3.97 -61.11
N VAL A 352 4.33 4.40 -61.83
CA VAL A 352 4.37 4.90 -63.24
C VAL A 352 3.82 6.30 -63.65
N LEU A 353 4.80 7.19 -63.97
CA LEU A 353 4.90 8.23 -65.05
C LEU A 353 4.11 9.56 -64.94
N CYS A 354 4.64 10.77 -65.24
CA CYS A 354 5.59 11.18 -66.29
C CYS A 354 6.20 12.61 -66.04
N LYS A 355 7.48 12.77 -66.39
CA LYS A 355 8.23 13.94 -66.95
C LYS A 355 7.85 15.39 -66.56
N ASP A 356 8.84 16.17 -66.08
CA ASP A 356 9.58 17.10 -66.97
C ASP A 356 10.86 17.67 -66.35
N SER A 357 11.86 17.85 -67.21
CA SER A 357 13.18 18.40 -66.93
C SER A 357 13.18 19.94 -66.93
N LYS A 358 13.96 20.57 -66.04
CA LYS A 358 14.98 21.61 -66.32
C LYS A 358 15.50 22.29 -65.05
N ASN A 359 16.82 22.50 -65.03
CA ASN A 359 17.62 23.61 -64.47
C ASN A 359 16.97 24.47 -63.36
N ASN A 360 17.65 24.79 -62.26
CA ASN A 360 18.90 25.57 -62.32
C ASN A 360 19.56 25.67 -60.93
N GLN A 361 20.83 26.01 -60.99
CA GLN A 361 21.85 26.15 -59.95
C GLN A 361 21.57 27.13 -58.79
N GLN A 362 22.26 26.81 -57.69
CA GLN A 362 23.00 27.71 -56.78
C GLN A 362 22.25 28.71 -55.86
N ALA A 363 22.36 28.40 -54.57
CA ALA A 363 22.60 29.34 -53.46
C ALA A 363 23.76 30.32 -53.81
N PRO A 364 23.87 31.53 -53.24
CA PRO A 364 24.00 31.70 -51.78
C PRO A 364 23.42 32.98 -51.15
N GLU A 365 23.53 32.96 -49.83
CA GLU A 365 23.38 33.97 -48.77
C GLU A 365 23.79 35.43 -49.04
N CYS A 366 23.32 36.27 -48.08
CA CYS A 366 23.78 37.60 -47.67
C CYS A 366 23.27 38.78 -48.52
N LYS A 367 22.80 39.91 -47.98
CA LYS A 367 22.84 40.47 -46.61
C LYS A 367 21.91 41.70 -46.58
N GLN A 368 21.35 41.99 -45.40
CA GLN A 368 21.13 43.33 -44.83
C GLN A 368 20.63 44.48 -45.74
N GLN A 369 19.41 44.94 -45.48
CA GLN A 369 19.21 46.11 -44.60
C GLN A 369 17.80 46.10 -44.02
#